data_AF-A0A813BZL3-F1
#
_entry.id   AF-A0A813BZL3-F1
#
_cell.length_a   1.000
_cell.length_b   1.000
_cell.length_c   1.000
_cell.angle_alpha   90.00
_cell.angle_beta   90.00
_cell.angle_gamma   90.00
#
_symmetry.space_group_name_H-M   'P 1'
#
loop_
_entity.id
_entity.type
_entity.pdbx_description
1 polymer ?
#
loop_
_entity_poly.entity_id
_entity_poly.type
_entity_poly.pdbx_seq_one_letter_code
_entity_poly.pdbx_strand_id
1 'polypeptide(L)'
;MVRSMLLRGFDRECVDKIDLYMQKVGVKFIRGTVPDRFEKGTTKKVKAIWKQGDQEFSDEFDTVLLAIGRTGEGAKLGLENAGVYYSPKTGKVAAPAEATNVPNIYCIGDLVENRPELTPVAKVAGKKVVHRLFKGDQEAMNYRLIATTVFTPLEYGMCGLNEEQCKEKYGEDGYTSYTKERNGSECALLMLGQERAHSSR
;
A
#
# COMPACT_ATOMS: atom_id res chain seq x y z
N MET A 1 12.71 -1.92 -11.69
CA MET A 1 13.52 -2.70 -10.73
C MET A 1 12.64 -3.07 -9.53
N VAL A 2 12.85 -4.24 -8.95
CA VAL A 2 12.05 -4.79 -7.84
C VAL A 2 13.01 -5.15 -6.71
N ARG A 3 12.90 -4.46 -5.56
CA ARG A 3 13.78 -4.71 -4.40
C ARG A 3 13.55 -6.11 -3.80
N SER A 4 12.30 -6.46 -3.52
CA SER A 4 11.96 -7.75 -2.90
C SER A 4 10.81 -8.43 -3.62
N MET A 5 9.63 -7.81 -3.64
CA MET A 5 8.42 -8.38 -4.21
C MET A 5 7.53 -7.27 -4.77
N LEU A 6 6.79 -7.59 -5.83
CA LEU A 6 5.77 -6.72 -6.40
C LEU A 6 4.56 -6.64 -5.45
N LEU A 7 3.93 -5.46 -5.39
CA LEU A 7 2.67 -5.22 -4.67
C LEU A 7 2.67 -5.86 -3.28
N ARG A 8 3.65 -5.53 -2.43
CA ARG A 8 3.75 -6.07 -1.07
C ARG A 8 2.46 -5.77 -0.29
N GLY A 9 1.96 -6.76 0.46
CA GLY A 9 0.74 -6.65 1.27
C GLY A 9 -0.55 -7.01 0.53
N PHE A 10 -0.45 -7.34 -0.75
CA PHE A 10 -1.55 -7.93 -1.52
C PHE A 10 -1.44 -9.46 -1.56
N ASP A 11 -2.50 -10.12 -2.00
CA ASP A 11 -2.54 -11.58 -2.18
C ASP A 11 -1.45 -12.07 -3.15
N ARG A 12 -0.71 -13.13 -2.79
CA ARG A 12 0.42 -13.59 -3.61
C ARG A 12 0.00 -14.25 -4.89
N GLU A 13 -1.04 -15.07 -4.86
CA GLU A 13 -1.51 -15.77 -6.05
C GLU A 13 -1.94 -14.77 -7.13
N CYS A 14 -2.67 -13.72 -6.73
CA CYS A 14 -3.10 -12.66 -7.64
C CYS A 14 -1.91 -11.87 -8.23
N VAL A 15 -0.91 -11.55 -7.39
CA VAL A 15 0.24 -10.75 -7.82
C VAL A 15 1.17 -11.52 -8.74
N ASP A 16 1.34 -12.83 -8.53
CA ASP A 16 2.15 -13.67 -9.42
C ASP A 16 1.55 -13.74 -10.83
N LYS A 17 0.23 -13.69 -10.95
CA LYS A 17 -0.48 -13.67 -12.24
C LYS A 17 -0.29 -12.34 -12.97
N ILE A 18 -0.34 -11.22 -12.24
CA ILE A 18 0.02 -9.90 -12.78
C ILE A 18 1.47 -9.89 -13.26
N ASP A 19 2.38 -10.43 -12.45
CA ASP A 19 3.81 -10.50 -12.76
C ASP A 19 4.06 -11.28 -14.07
N LEU A 20 3.52 -12.49 -14.17
CA LEU A 20 3.60 -13.34 -15.36
C LEU A 20 3.00 -12.65 -16.59
N TYR A 21 1.85 -12.00 -16.44
CA TYR A 21 1.22 -11.26 -17.54
C TYR A 21 2.11 -10.10 -18.02
N MET A 22 2.63 -9.29 -17.08
CA MET A 22 3.51 -8.16 -17.41
C MET A 22 4.78 -8.61 -18.13
N GLN A 23 5.38 -9.73 -17.71
CA GLN A 23 6.52 -10.32 -18.42
C GLN A 23 6.14 -10.78 -19.84
N LYS A 24 4.98 -11.43 -20.00
CA LYS A 24 4.48 -11.88 -21.31
C LYS A 24 4.27 -10.73 -22.29
N VAL A 25 3.86 -9.55 -21.81
CA VAL A 25 3.71 -8.35 -22.66
C VAL A 25 5.00 -7.53 -22.81
N GLY A 26 6.13 -8.04 -22.32
CA GLY A 26 7.47 -7.51 -22.60
C GLY A 26 8.11 -6.68 -21.47
N VAL A 27 7.49 -6.60 -20.29
CA VAL A 27 8.09 -5.89 -19.15
C VAL A 27 9.26 -6.68 -18.59
N LYS A 28 10.45 -6.07 -18.56
CA LYS A 28 11.67 -6.66 -17.98
C LYS A 28 11.77 -6.31 -16.49
N PHE A 29 11.53 -7.29 -15.61
CA PHE A 29 11.75 -7.12 -14.18
C PHE A 29 13.18 -7.44 -13.77
N ILE A 30 13.94 -6.42 -13.39
CA ILE A 30 15.23 -6.58 -12.71
C ILE A 30 14.94 -6.71 -11.20
N ARG A 31 15.12 -7.92 -10.64
CA ARG A 31 14.76 -8.26 -9.25
C ARG A 31 15.95 -8.21 -8.29
N GLY A 32 15.63 -8.22 -7.00
CA GLY A 32 16.61 -8.28 -5.91
C GLY A 32 17.50 -7.05 -5.84
N THR A 33 17.07 -5.90 -6.38
CA THR A 33 17.93 -4.74 -6.51
C THR A 33 17.17 -3.43 -6.37
N VAL A 34 17.92 -2.38 -6.01
CA VAL A 34 17.52 -0.98 -6.04
C VAL A 34 18.55 -0.23 -6.89
N PRO A 35 18.14 0.84 -7.60
CA PRO A 35 19.10 1.70 -8.27
C PRO A 35 20.06 2.31 -7.23
N ASP A 36 21.35 2.30 -7.54
CA ASP A 36 22.42 2.86 -6.71
C ASP A 36 22.58 4.35 -7.01
N ARG A 37 22.73 4.69 -8.30
CA ARG A 37 22.88 6.07 -8.76
C ARG A 37 22.47 6.24 -10.23
N PHE A 38 22.32 7.49 -10.64
CA PHE A 38 22.01 7.88 -12.01
C PHE A 38 23.04 8.87 -12.52
N GLU A 39 23.50 8.67 -13.74
CA GLU A 39 24.49 9.51 -14.42
C GLU A 39 23.92 10.00 -15.77
N LYS A 40 24.52 11.07 -16.31
CA LYS A 40 24.21 11.49 -17.69
C LYS A 40 24.71 10.40 -18.65
N GLY A 41 23.81 9.85 -19.44
CA GLY A 41 24.14 8.87 -20.48
C GLY A 41 24.51 9.55 -21.80
N THR A 42 24.62 8.72 -22.84
CA THR A 42 24.89 9.13 -24.21
C THR A 42 23.68 9.87 -24.78
N THR A 43 23.90 11.00 -25.46
CA THR A 43 22.87 11.72 -26.25
C THR A 43 21.50 11.85 -25.57
N LYS A 44 21.41 12.70 -24.53
CA LYS A 44 20.18 12.99 -23.76
C LYS A 44 19.56 11.81 -22.98
N LYS A 45 20.22 10.65 -22.93
CA LYS A 45 19.78 9.51 -22.10
C LYS A 45 20.23 9.65 -20.65
N VAL A 46 19.64 8.82 -19.79
CA VAL A 46 20.01 8.63 -18.39
C VAL A 46 20.63 7.25 -18.24
N LYS A 47 21.85 7.19 -17.71
CA LYS A 47 22.51 5.94 -17.35
C LYS A 47 22.11 5.57 -15.93
N ALA A 48 21.37 4.47 -15.77
CA ALA A 48 21.02 3.94 -14.46
C ALA A 48 22.05 2.88 -14.06
N ILE A 49 22.51 2.94 -12.81
CA ILE A 49 23.51 2.03 -12.26
C ILE A 49 22.92 1.36 -11.02
N TRP A 50 23.11 0.04 -10.90
CA TRP A 50 22.60 -0.76 -9.78
C TRP A 50 23.56 -1.90 -9.45
N LYS A 51 23.36 -2.51 -8.28
CA LYS A 51 24.17 -3.64 -7.81
C LYS A 51 23.32 -4.88 -7.62
N GLN A 52 23.87 -6.04 -7.96
CA GLN A 52 23.33 -7.35 -7.60
C GLN A 52 24.46 -8.17 -6.96
N GLY A 53 24.37 -8.37 -5.65
CA GLY A 53 25.52 -8.82 -4.85
C GLY A 53 26.64 -7.79 -4.90
N ASP A 54 27.87 -8.25 -5.15
CA ASP A 54 29.05 -7.39 -5.27
C ASP A 54 29.29 -6.87 -6.69
N GLN A 55 28.44 -7.26 -7.66
CA GLN A 55 28.60 -6.87 -9.06
C GLN A 55 27.77 -5.62 -9.40
N GLU A 56 28.41 -4.67 -10.06
CA GLU A 56 27.77 -3.47 -10.60
C GLU A 56 27.30 -3.70 -12.04
N PHE A 57 26.09 -3.22 -12.33
CA PHE A 57 25.44 -3.26 -13.63
C PHE A 57 24.97 -1.85 -14.01
N SER A 58 24.88 -1.59 -15.31
CA SER A 58 24.35 -0.33 -15.80
C SER A 58 23.70 -0.48 -17.17
N ASP A 59 22.72 0.37 -17.46
CA ASP A 59 22.07 0.47 -18.76
C ASP A 59 21.57 1.91 -19.00
N GLU A 60 21.33 2.27 -20.27
CA GLU A 60 20.89 3.61 -20.66
C GLU A 60 19.42 3.63 -21.07
N PHE A 61 18.69 4.61 -20.52
CA PHE A 61 17.26 4.79 -20.73
C PHE A 61 16.96 6.21 -21.22
N ASP A 62 15.95 6.37 -22.07
CA ASP A 62 15.48 7.70 -22.48
C ASP A 62 14.80 8.44 -21.32
N THR A 63 14.20 7.70 -20.38
CA THR A 63 13.54 8.25 -19.20
C THR A 63 13.63 7.28 -18.04
N VAL A 64 13.88 7.82 -16.84
CA VAL A 64 13.83 7.07 -15.57
C VAL A 64 12.73 7.66 -14.69
N LEU A 65 11.75 6.83 -14.30
CA LEU A 65 10.69 7.20 -13.37
C LEU A 65 10.96 6.60 -11.99
N LEU A 66 11.04 7.45 -10.96
CA LEU A 66 11.20 7.02 -9.57
C LEU A 66 9.84 6.98 -8.87
N ALA A 67 9.30 5.78 -8.69
CA ALA A 67 8.05 5.52 -7.96
C ALA A 67 8.33 4.72 -6.68
N ILE A 68 9.19 5.24 -5.81
CA ILE A 68 9.78 4.51 -4.65
C ILE A 68 9.04 4.72 -3.32
N GLY A 69 7.92 5.44 -3.34
CA GLY A 69 7.11 5.76 -2.16
C GLY A 69 6.96 7.26 -1.95
N ARG A 70 6.23 7.61 -0.89
CA ARG A 70 5.90 8.99 -0.50
C ARG A 70 6.28 9.21 0.96
N THR A 71 6.60 10.45 1.30
CA THR A 71 6.80 10.90 2.69
C THR A 71 5.76 11.94 3.03
N GLY A 72 5.35 12.01 4.30
CA GLY A 72 4.50 13.08 4.78
C GLY A 72 5.24 14.42 4.80
N GLU A 73 4.50 15.51 4.71
CA GLU A 73 5.04 16.87 4.67
C GLU A 73 4.93 17.59 6.02
N GLY A 74 4.89 16.87 7.15
CA GLY A 74 4.70 17.45 8.49
C GLY A 74 5.67 18.59 8.82
N ALA A 75 6.96 18.45 8.46
CA ALA A 75 7.95 19.50 8.65
C ALA A 75 7.71 20.75 7.78
N LYS A 76 7.22 20.58 6.54
CA LYS A 76 6.95 21.71 5.64
C LYS A 76 5.71 22.49 6.04
N LEU A 77 4.78 21.84 6.74
CA LEU A 77 3.55 22.45 7.24
C LEU A 77 3.75 23.29 8.50
N GLY A 78 4.94 23.23 9.13
CA GLY A 78 5.23 23.96 10.36
C GLY A 78 4.38 23.49 11.55
N LEU A 79 4.09 22.18 11.62
CA LEU A 79 3.24 21.57 12.65
C LEU A 79 3.73 21.83 14.08
N GLU A 80 5.03 21.99 14.25
CA GLU A 80 5.68 22.36 15.51
C GLU A 80 5.18 23.69 16.08
N ASN A 81 4.82 24.65 15.22
CA ASN A 81 4.27 25.94 15.66
C ASN A 81 2.90 25.79 16.32
N ALA A 82 2.16 24.74 15.97
CA ALA A 82 0.89 24.37 16.58
C ALA A 82 1.04 23.33 17.71
N GLY A 83 2.27 22.88 18.01
CA GLY A 83 2.54 21.83 18.98
C GLY A 83 2.16 20.41 18.52
N VAL A 84 1.89 20.21 17.22
CA VAL A 84 1.49 18.91 16.67
C VAL A 84 2.71 18.04 16.43
N TYR A 85 2.71 16.84 16.99
CA TYR A 85 3.80 15.89 16.82
C TYR A 85 3.69 15.15 15.48
N TYR A 86 4.82 15.00 14.81
CA TYR A 86 4.96 14.17 13.62
C TYR A 86 6.25 13.36 13.69
N SER A 87 6.27 12.23 13.01
CA SER A 87 7.44 11.36 12.95
C SER A 87 8.52 11.99 12.07
N PRO A 88 9.75 12.21 12.58
CA PRO A 88 10.84 12.75 11.76
C PRO A 88 11.28 11.78 10.66
N LYS A 89 10.98 10.48 10.82
CA LYS A 89 11.33 9.44 9.84
C LYS A 89 10.37 9.43 8.66
N THR A 90 9.07 9.58 8.90
CA THR A 90 8.02 9.44 7.87
C THR A 90 7.44 10.78 7.44
N GLY A 91 7.59 11.82 8.24
CA GLY A 91 6.96 13.13 8.08
C GLY A 91 5.44 13.12 8.36
N LYS A 92 4.93 12.06 8.98
CA LYS A 92 3.49 11.81 9.19
C LYS A 92 3.07 11.97 10.65
N VAL A 93 1.77 12.15 10.87
CA VAL A 93 1.16 12.41 12.17
C VAL A 93 0.44 11.15 12.69
N ALA A 94 0.68 10.81 13.96
CA ALA A 94 -0.11 9.82 14.66
C ALA A 94 -1.48 10.43 15.01
N ALA A 95 -2.54 9.97 14.36
CA ALA A 95 -3.90 10.52 14.55
C ALA A 95 -4.95 9.41 14.77
N PRO A 96 -4.99 8.78 15.97
CA PRO A 96 -6.06 7.85 16.30
C PRO A 96 -7.42 8.58 16.29
N ALA A 97 -8.45 7.96 15.68
CA ALA A 97 -9.74 8.60 15.46
C ALA A 97 -9.64 10.01 14.84
N GLU A 98 -8.68 10.19 13.93
CA GLU A 98 -8.38 11.45 13.22
C GLU A 98 -7.93 12.62 14.12
N ALA A 99 -7.75 12.42 15.42
CA ALA A 99 -7.34 13.46 16.38
C ALA A 99 -5.82 13.46 16.58
N THR A 100 -5.20 14.65 16.59
CA THR A 100 -3.78 14.80 16.93
C THR A 100 -3.57 14.84 18.44
N ASN A 101 -2.32 15.04 18.89
CA ASN A 101 -2.01 15.29 20.30
C ASN A 101 -2.53 16.65 20.81
N VAL A 102 -2.87 17.58 19.91
CA VAL A 102 -3.35 18.91 20.27
C VAL A 102 -4.87 18.96 20.16
N PRO A 103 -5.60 19.37 21.22
CA PRO A 103 -7.05 19.49 21.17
C PRO A 103 -7.52 20.37 20.01
N ASN A 104 -8.61 19.97 19.35
CA ASN A 104 -9.21 20.65 18.21
C ASN A 104 -8.35 20.71 16.92
N ILE A 105 -7.22 20.01 16.88
CA ILE A 105 -6.44 19.80 15.66
C ILE A 105 -6.60 18.34 15.21
N TYR A 106 -7.02 18.16 13.97
CA TYR A 106 -7.32 16.87 13.37
C TYR A 106 -6.41 16.62 12.17
N CYS A 107 -6.12 15.35 11.89
CA CYS A 107 -5.33 14.93 10.74
C CYS A 107 -6.04 13.77 10.02
N ILE A 108 -6.16 13.90 8.70
CA ILE A 108 -6.82 12.92 7.82
C ILE A 108 -6.00 12.70 6.54
N GLY A 109 -6.28 11.61 5.82
CA GLY A 109 -5.64 11.32 4.54
C GLY A 109 -4.17 10.91 4.68
N ASP A 110 -3.37 11.18 3.63
CA ASP A 110 -2.02 10.64 3.47
C ASP A 110 -1.02 11.02 4.58
N LEU A 111 -1.29 12.13 5.29
CA LEU A 111 -0.46 12.60 6.39
C LEU A 111 -0.61 11.75 7.67
N VAL A 112 -1.65 10.92 7.77
CA VAL A 112 -1.85 10.03 8.93
C VAL A 112 -0.95 8.81 8.83
N GLU A 113 -0.30 8.45 9.94
CA GLU A 113 0.49 7.23 10.04
C GLU A 113 -0.35 5.96 9.95
N ASN A 114 0.20 4.95 9.28
CA ASN A 114 -0.36 3.59 9.20
C ASN A 114 -1.81 3.53 8.68
N ARG A 115 -2.21 4.48 7.83
CA ARG A 115 -3.51 4.49 7.14
C ARG A 115 -3.33 4.39 5.61
N PRO A 116 -4.30 3.82 4.88
CA PRO A 116 -4.26 3.80 3.42
C PRO A 116 -4.28 5.21 2.82
N GLU A 117 -3.36 5.46 1.89
CA GLU A 117 -3.25 6.71 1.12
C GLU A 117 -4.23 6.70 -0.06
N LEU A 118 -5.53 6.72 0.24
CA LEU A 118 -6.60 6.61 -0.75
C LEU A 118 -7.59 7.80 -0.63
N THR A 119 -7.86 8.45 -1.75
CA THR A 119 -8.80 9.59 -1.82
C THR A 119 -10.18 9.31 -1.21
N PRO A 120 -10.84 8.16 -1.45
CA PRO A 120 -12.12 7.86 -0.82
C PRO A 120 -12.02 7.77 0.71
N VAL A 121 -10.90 7.25 1.24
CA VAL A 121 -10.66 7.12 2.68
C VAL A 121 -10.54 8.49 3.32
N ALA A 122 -9.73 9.38 2.74
CA ALA A 122 -9.59 10.76 3.22
C ALA A 122 -10.95 11.50 3.21
N LYS A 123 -11.74 11.33 2.15
CA LYS A 123 -13.07 11.94 2.01
C LYS A 123 -14.03 11.48 3.10
N VAL A 124 -14.08 10.19 3.41
CA VAL A 124 -14.97 9.65 4.45
C VAL A 124 -14.48 10.05 5.84
N ALA A 125 -13.17 9.96 6.11
CA ALA A 125 -12.58 10.38 7.38
C ALA A 125 -12.87 11.86 7.68
N GLY A 126 -12.69 12.74 6.69
CA GLY A 126 -13.01 14.17 6.83
C GLY A 126 -14.50 14.42 7.12
N LYS A 127 -15.41 13.71 6.43
CA LYS A 127 -16.84 13.78 6.74
C LYS A 127 -17.15 13.36 8.17
N LYS A 128 -16.52 12.29 8.67
CA LYS A 128 -16.71 11.82 10.05
C LYS A 128 -16.19 12.84 11.06
N VAL A 129 -15.03 13.46 10.84
CA VAL A 129 -14.52 14.56 11.68
C VAL A 129 -15.52 15.71 11.75
N VAL A 130 -16.01 16.20 10.60
CA VAL A 130 -17.00 17.30 10.54
C VAL A 130 -18.28 16.92 11.29
N HIS A 131 -18.76 15.69 11.12
CA HIS A 131 -19.95 15.21 11.82
C HIS A 131 -19.75 15.16 13.34
N ARG A 132 -18.59 14.71 13.84
CA ARG A 132 -18.30 14.72 15.28
C ARG A 132 -18.23 16.13 15.85
N LEU A 133 -17.66 17.07 15.09
CA LEU A 133 -17.54 18.47 15.49
C LEU A 133 -18.88 19.21 15.53
N PHE A 134 -19.77 18.95 14.57
CA PHE A 134 -20.92 19.83 14.34
C PHE A 134 -22.29 19.14 14.39
N LYS A 135 -22.37 17.81 14.45
CA LYS A 135 -23.63 17.06 14.44
C LYS A 135 -23.82 16.14 15.64
N GLY A 136 -22.84 16.06 16.55
CA GLY A 136 -22.91 15.20 17.74
C GLY A 136 -22.61 13.72 17.48
N ASP A 137 -22.24 13.35 16.25
CA ASP A 137 -21.79 11.98 15.93
C ASP A 137 -20.56 11.64 16.80
N GLN A 138 -20.35 10.35 17.07
CA GLN A 138 -19.18 9.86 17.83
C GLN A 138 -18.31 8.89 17.02
N GLU A 139 -18.68 8.64 15.77
CA GLU A 139 -18.09 7.57 14.96
C GLU A 139 -16.77 8.01 14.31
N ALA A 140 -15.72 7.23 14.51
CA ALA A 140 -14.44 7.34 13.80
C ALA A 140 -14.47 6.61 12.45
N MET A 141 -13.50 6.90 11.58
CA MET A 141 -13.35 6.13 10.35
C MET A 141 -12.98 4.67 10.67
N ASN A 142 -13.70 3.73 10.05
CA ASN A 142 -13.36 2.31 10.12
C ASN A 142 -12.41 1.94 8.96
N TYR A 143 -11.17 1.59 9.30
CA TYR A 143 -10.13 1.28 8.31
C TYR A 143 -9.99 -0.22 7.97
N ARG A 144 -10.90 -1.09 8.45
CA ARG A 144 -10.75 -2.56 8.32
C ARG A 144 -11.08 -3.12 6.93
N LEU A 145 -12.13 -2.62 6.28
CA LEU A 145 -12.69 -3.18 5.04
C LEU A 145 -12.66 -2.14 3.93
N ILE A 146 -11.49 -1.57 3.69
CA ILE A 146 -11.28 -0.59 2.62
C ILE A 146 -11.01 -1.36 1.33
N ALA A 147 -11.98 -1.32 0.41
CA ALA A 147 -11.78 -1.84 -0.93
C ALA A 147 -10.70 -1.02 -1.67
N THR A 148 -9.77 -1.72 -2.31
CA THR A 148 -8.63 -1.13 -3.02
C THR A 148 -8.54 -1.74 -4.40
N THR A 149 -8.26 -0.90 -5.40
CA THR A 149 -8.02 -1.33 -6.78
C THR A 149 -6.64 -0.87 -7.24
N VAL A 150 -5.93 -1.74 -7.95
CA VAL A 150 -4.64 -1.47 -8.58
C VAL A 150 -4.80 -1.62 -10.09
N PHE A 151 -4.54 -0.54 -10.82
CA PHE A 151 -4.68 -0.47 -12.27
C PHE A 151 -3.42 -0.99 -12.97
N THR A 152 -3.18 -2.29 -12.88
CA THR A 152 -2.20 -2.96 -13.75
C THR A 152 -2.88 -3.39 -15.05
N PRO A 153 -2.14 -3.84 -16.08
CA PRO A 153 -2.75 -4.38 -17.30
C PRO A 153 -3.76 -5.51 -17.04
N LEU A 154 -3.57 -6.26 -15.95
CA LEU A 154 -4.59 -7.09 -15.34
C LEU A 154 -5.13 -6.35 -14.11
N GLU A 155 -6.32 -5.73 -14.24
CA GLU A 155 -6.90 -4.97 -13.13
C GLU A 155 -7.09 -5.85 -11.90
N TYR A 156 -6.71 -5.33 -10.74
CA TYR A 156 -6.74 -6.10 -9.50
C TYR A 156 -7.50 -5.34 -8.41
N GLY A 157 -8.53 -5.97 -7.86
CA GLY A 157 -9.29 -5.47 -6.71
C GLY A 157 -9.12 -6.37 -5.49
N MET A 158 -9.07 -5.78 -4.31
CA MET A 158 -9.10 -6.52 -3.05
C MET A 158 -9.89 -5.77 -1.97
N CYS A 159 -10.43 -6.50 -1.01
CA CYS A 159 -11.02 -5.95 0.20
C CYS A 159 -10.87 -6.96 1.35
N GLY A 160 -10.47 -6.50 2.53
CA GLY A 160 -10.24 -7.37 3.68
C GLY A 160 -8.84 -8.00 3.68
N LEU A 161 -8.75 -9.21 4.25
CA LEU A 161 -7.49 -9.92 4.43
C LEU A 161 -7.14 -10.74 3.18
N ASN A 162 -5.87 -10.81 2.83
CA ASN A 162 -5.36 -11.78 1.86
C ASN A 162 -5.11 -13.16 2.51
N GLU A 163 -4.78 -14.17 1.70
CA GLU A 163 -4.54 -15.53 2.20
C GLU A 163 -3.41 -15.57 3.24
N GLU A 164 -2.29 -14.89 3.01
CA GLU A 164 -1.14 -14.91 3.92
C GLU A 164 -1.49 -14.30 5.29
N GLN A 165 -2.26 -13.22 5.29
CA GLN A 165 -2.77 -12.59 6.51
C GLN A 165 -3.78 -13.47 7.23
N CYS A 166 -4.59 -14.25 6.49
CA CYS A 166 -5.50 -15.20 7.10
C CYS A 166 -4.73 -16.35 7.76
N LYS A 167 -3.70 -16.90 7.10
CA LYS A 167 -2.81 -17.91 7.69
C LYS A 167 -2.15 -17.39 8.96
N GLU A 168 -1.60 -16.17 8.93
CA GLU A 168 -0.97 -15.54 10.10
C GLU A 168 -1.95 -15.35 11.26
N LYS A 169 -3.19 -14.95 10.96
CA LYS A 169 -4.18 -14.58 11.98
C LYS A 169 -4.98 -15.76 12.54
N TYR A 170 -5.32 -16.74 11.70
CA TYR A 170 -6.24 -17.82 12.02
C TYR A 170 -5.57 -19.21 12.02
N GLY A 171 -4.34 -19.33 11.51
CA GLY A 171 -3.68 -20.61 11.26
C GLY A 171 -4.17 -21.27 9.97
N GLU A 172 -3.41 -22.26 9.47
CA GLU A 172 -3.70 -22.97 8.20
C GLU A 172 -5.11 -23.57 8.16
N ASP A 173 -5.61 -24.10 9.28
CA ASP A 173 -6.94 -24.73 9.35
C ASP A 173 -8.07 -23.75 9.73
N GLY A 174 -7.74 -22.47 9.99
CA GLY A 174 -8.67 -21.47 10.51
C GLY A 174 -9.47 -20.70 9.44
N TYR A 175 -9.31 -21.04 8.16
CA TYR A 175 -9.88 -20.31 7.03
C TYR A 175 -10.08 -21.25 5.81
N THR A 176 -11.02 -20.95 4.89
CA THR A 176 -11.34 -21.80 3.71
C THR A 176 -11.41 -21.06 2.37
N SER A 177 -10.50 -21.42 1.45
CA SER A 177 -10.22 -20.71 0.20
C SER A 177 -11.13 -21.12 -0.94
N TYR A 178 -11.60 -20.14 -1.70
CA TYR A 178 -12.40 -20.37 -2.90
C TYR A 178 -11.83 -19.55 -4.06
N THR A 179 -11.32 -20.25 -5.07
CA THR A 179 -10.76 -19.64 -6.27
C THR A 179 -11.62 -20.00 -7.48
N LYS A 180 -11.91 -19.00 -8.33
CA LYS A 180 -12.62 -19.20 -9.59
C LYS A 180 -11.90 -18.47 -10.72
N GLU A 181 -11.46 -19.23 -11.71
CA GLU A 181 -10.77 -18.71 -12.88
C GLU A 181 -11.68 -18.75 -14.12
N ARG A 182 -11.61 -17.73 -14.98
CA ARG A 182 -12.34 -17.70 -16.25
C ARG A 182 -11.53 -17.00 -17.35
N ASN A 183 -11.24 -17.73 -18.43
CA ASN A 183 -10.66 -17.18 -19.68
C ASN A 183 -9.41 -16.30 -19.50
N GLY A 184 -8.53 -16.60 -18.54
CA GLY A 184 -7.26 -15.86 -18.34
C GLY A 184 -7.39 -14.48 -17.69
N SER A 185 -8.61 -14.06 -17.33
CA SER A 185 -8.89 -12.92 -16.45
C SER A 185 -9.51 -13.47 -15.18
N GLU A 186 -8.79 -13.40 -14.08
CA GLU A 186 -9.24 -14.00 -12.83
C GLU A 186 -10.04 -13.05 -11.97
N CYS A 187 -11.02 -13.64 -11.30
CA CYS A 187 -11.75 -13.01 -10.22
C CYS A 187 -11.55 -13.91 -9.00
N ALA A 188 -10.45 -13.73 -8.29
CA ALA A 188 -10.24 -14.39 -7.01
C ALA A 188 -11.19 -13.77 -5.97
N LEU A 189 -12.01 -14.61 -5.33
CA LEU A 189 -12.94 -14.21 -4.28
C LEU A 189 -12.63 -15.02 -3.01
N LEU A 190 -11.63 -14.58 -2.24
CA LEU A 190 -11.35 -15.03 -0.87
C LEU A 190 -11.96 -14.01 0.13
N MET A 191 -12.49 -14.31 1.33
CA MET A 191 -12.71 -15.53 2.10
C MET A 191 -13.49 -15.15 3.38
N LEU A 192 -14.46 -15.96 3.81
CA LEU A 192 -15.13 -15.81 5.12
C LEU A 192 -14.39 -16.67 6.16
N GLY A 193 -13.71 -16.04 7.12
CA GLY A 193 -13.33 -16.71 8.36
C GLY A 193 -14.59 -17.03 9.16
N GLN A 194 -15.10 -18.26 9.08
CA GLN A 194 -15.99 -18.75 10.12
C GLN A 194 -15.11 -19.23 11.28
N GLU A 195 -15.27 -18.62 12.45
CA GLU A 195 -14.94 -19.30 13.70
C GLU A 195 -15.71 -20.63 13.67
N ARG A 196 -15.00 -21.76 13.53
CA ARG A 196 -15.57 -23.03 14.01
C ARG A 196 -15.68 -22.89 15.51
N ALA A 197 -16.85 -22.46 15.98
CA ALA A 197 -17.23 -22.56 17.38
C ALA A 197 -16.88 -23.97 17.82
N HIS A 198 -15.88 -24.10 18.69
CA HIS A 198 -15.62 -25.35 19.39
C HIS A 198 -16.85 -25.63 20.23
N SER A 199 -17.78 -26.40 19.67
CA SER A 199 -18.82 -27.09 20.43
C SER A 199 -18.09 -28.13 21.27
N SER A 200 -17.62 -27.73 22.44
CA SER A 200 -17.29 -28.65 23.51
C SER A 200 -18.56 -29.44 23.88
N ARG A 201 -18.56 -30.73 23.54
CA ARG A 201 -19.31 -31.77 24.25
C ARG A 201 -18.33 -32.83 24.68
#